data_AF-A0A948W8U9-F1
#
_entry.id   AF-A0A948W8U9-F1
#
_cell.length_a   1.000
_cell.length_b   1.000
_cell.length_c   1.000
_cell.angle_alpha   90.00
_cell.angle_beta   90.00
_cell.angle_gamma   90.00
#
_symmetry.space_group_name_H-M   'P 1'
#
loop_
_entity.id
_entity.type
_entity.pdbx_description
1 polymer ?
#
loop_
_entity_poly.entity_id
_entity_poly.type
_entity_poly.pdbx_seq_one_letter_code
_entity_poly.pdbx_strand_id
1 'polypeptide(L)'
;MALKFDHILQFKIILQGIKPPIWRRIQIPSDYTFWDFHVAIQDAMGWQDSHLHHFHLKEPALGVKLLIGIPFEREFEDDPVVLPGWDIPVARLLTLVDRSAKYNYDFGDDWWHSITLECIKPRTEKIEYPICTAGRRACPPEDCGGVPGYELLLEAISDPNHEEHESFRTWLGESYDPDKFDKESIVFDDPFERWELAFAADENFAEEDVTPNSKIRIRIGEDETIPLRINKLDYTLLEKLNLFDPEYFERFKPLPGSSDFVGQFTLYDLEDMQGYVAAESNHTDDRWLEMRLSSLFDRISDLMDRYDDGN
;
A
#
# COMPACT_ATOMS: atom_id res chain seq x y z
N MET A 1 26.29 -0.72 -12.70
CA MET A 1 24.89 -0.30 -12.53
C MET A 1 24.57 -0.35 -11.06
N ALA A 2 24.03 0.74 -10.51
CA ALA A 2 23.45 0.68 -9.16
C ALA A 2 22.27 -0.30 -9.17
N LEU A 3 22.10 -1.07 -8.10
CA LEU A 3 20.93 -1.94 -7.97
C LEU A 3 19.69 -1.05 -7.84
N LYS A 4 18.61 -1.35 -8.56
CA LYS A 4 17.30 -0.67 -8.42
C LYS A 4 16.79 -0.73 -6.96
N PHE A 5 17.09 -1.82 -6.27
CA PHE A 5 16.77 -2.07 -4.85
C PHE A 5 17.82 -2.96 -4.18
N ASP A 6 17.96 -2.82 -2.86
CA ASP A 6 18.88 -3.58 -2.01
C ASP A 6 18.17 -4.46 -0.96
N HIS A 7 16.86 -4.29 -0.77
CA HIS A 7 16.02 -5.07 0.13
C HIS A 7 14.83 -5.69 -0.59
N ILE A 8 14.27 -6.73 0.02
CA ILE A 8 13.01 -7.34 -0.39
C ILE A 8 12.03 -7.32 0.77
N LEU A 9 10.76 -7.25 0.42
CA LEU A 9 9.63 -7.32 1.35
C LEU A 9 8.98 -8.70 1.20
N GLN A 10 8.86 -9.44 2.29
CA GLN A 10 8.19 -10.74 2.29
C GLN A 10 6.78 -10.61 2.86
N PHE A 11 5.78 -10.91 2.04
CA PHE A 11 4.38 -10.86 2.40
C PHE A 11 3.76 -12.24 2.50
N LYS A 12 2.84 -12.41 3.45
CA LYS A 12 1.85 -13.48 3.42
C LYS A 12 0.50 -12.88 3.03
N ILE A 13 -0.14 -13.48 2.03
CA ILE A 13 -1.43 -13.08 1.48
C ILE A 13 -2.39 -14.24 1.69
N ILE A 14 -3.53 -13.99 2.32
CA ILE A 14 -4.54 -15.01 2.64
C ILE A 14 -5.88 -14.56 2.08
N LEU A 15 -6.50 -15.38 1.25
CA LEU A 15 -7.87 -15.15 0.76
C LEU A 15 -8.86 -15.37 1.92
N GLN A 16 -9.71 -14.37 2.16
CA GLN A 16 -10.70 -14.38 3.23
C GLN A 16 -11.93 -15.20 2.83
N GLY A 17 -12.77 -15.56 3.80
CA GLY A 17 -14.02 -16.28 3.56
C GLY A 17 -13.89 -17.79 3.35
N ILE A 18 -12.74 -18.29 2.86
CA ILE A 18 -12.60 -19.71 2.47
C ILE A 18 -11.88 -20.57 3.52
N LYS A 19 -12.39 -21.80 3.73
CA LYS A 19 -11.76 -22.83 4.57
C LYS A 19 -11.68 -24.18 3.83
N PRO A 20 -10.56 -24.92 3.92
CA PRO A 20 -9.25 -24.54 4.48
C PRO A 20 -8.62 -23.33 3.76
N PRO A 21 -7.71 -22.58 4.41
CA PRO A 21 -7.24 -21.30 3.87
C PRO A 21 -6.46 -21.48 2.57
N ILE A 22 -6.76 -20.61 1.60
CA ILE A 22 -5.98 -20.40 0.38
C ILE A 22 -5.02 -19.24 0.66
N TRP A 23 -3.73 -19.44 0.41
CA TRP A 23 -2.72 -18.41 0.72
C TRP A 23 -1.46 -18.53 -0.14
N ARG A 24 -0.75 -17.41 -0.24
CA ARG A 24 0.55 -17.28 -0.90
C ARG A 24 1.54 -16.55 0.01
N ARG A 25 2.82 -16.86 -0.12
CA ARG A 25 3.91 -16.09 0.48
C ARG A 25 4.86 -15.67 -0.62
N ILE A 26 4.88 -14.37 -0.90
CA ILE A 26 5.68 -13.80 -1.97
C ILE A 26 6.75 -12.88 -1.41
N GLN A 27 7.80 -12.68 -2.20
CA GLN A 27 8.85 -11.70 -1.95
C GLN A 27 8.85 -10.73 -3.12
N ILE A 28 8.71 -9.44 -2.83
CA ILE A 28 8.74 -8.37 -3.83
C ILE A 28 9.95 -7.45 -3.58
N PRO A 29 10.47 -6.79 -4.62
CA PRO A 29 11.44 -5.70 -4.47
C PRO A 29 10.95 -4.59 -3.53
N SER A 30 11.86 -3.92 -2.81
CA SER A 30 11.49 -2.83 -1.90
C SER A 30 11.08 -1.53 -2.61
N ASP A 31 11.39 -1.39 -3.89
CA ASP A 31 11.01 -0.27 -4.75
C ASP A 31 9.64 -0.48 -5.45
N TYR A 32 8.97 -1.61 -5.22
CA TYR A 32 7.62 -1.85 -5.75
C TYR A 32 6.59 -0.83 -5.25
N THR A 33 5.76 -0.39 -6.18
CA THR A 33 4.54 0.39 -5.94
C THR A 33 3.37 -0.53 -5.60
N PHE A 34 2.22 0.03 -5.19
CA PHE A 34 1.01 -0.75 -4.98
C PHE A 34 0.46 -1.37 -6.27
N TRP A 35 0.70 -0.74 -7.44
CA TRP A 35 0.42 -1.35 -8.74
C TRP A 35 1.28 -2.59 -8.98
N ASP A 36 2.60 -2.48 -8.78
CA ASP A 36 3.51 -3.62 -8.96
C ASP A 36 3.18 -4.77 -8.00
N PHE A 37 2.73 -4.43 -6.79
CA PHE A 37 2.28 -5.42 -5.82
C PHE A 37 0.93 -6.05 -6.20
N HIS A 38 0.00 -5.27 -6.75
CA HIS A 38 -1.25 -5.80 -7.33
C HIS A 38 -0.95 -6.83 -8.41
N VAL A 39 -0.09 -6.50 -9.37
CA VAL A 39 0.37 -7.41 -10.44
C VAL A 39 0.94 -8.70 -9.84
N ALA A 40 1.82 -8.60 -8.84
CA ALA A 40 2.39 -9.76 -8.19
C ALA A 40 1.36 -10.60 -7.38
N ILE A 41 0.30 -9.98 -6.84
CA ILE A 41 -0.80 -10.71 -6.20
C ILE A 41 -1.59 -11.48 -7.26
N GLN A 42 -1.98 -10.83 -8.36
CA GLN A 42 -2.71 -11.46 -9.47
C GLN A 42 -1.98 -12.70 -9.98
N ASP A 43 -0.68 -12.59 -10.24
CA ASP A 43 0.17 -13.69 -10.70
C ASP A 43 0.25 -14.84 -9.69
N ALA A 44 0.45 -14.49 -8.41
CA ALA A 44 0.56 -15.49 -7.37
C ALA A 44 -0.78 -16.22 -7.12
N MET A 45 -1.91 -15.55 -7.36
CA MET A 45 -3.24 -16.14 -7.26
C MET A 45 -3.65 -16.88 -8.54
N GLY A 46 -3.04 -16.57 -9.68
CA GLY A 46 -3.41 -17.14 -10.98
C GLY A 46 -4.66 -16.50 -11.58
N TRP A 47 -4.89 -15.23 -11.28
CA TRP A 47 -5.98 -14.41 -11.82
C TRP A 47 -5.53 -13.60 -13.03
N GLN A 48 -6.51 -13.07 -13.75
CA GLN A 48 -6.34 -12.48 -15.08
C GLN A 48 -6.34 -10.96 -15.07
N ASP A 49 -6.42 -10.33 -13.89
CA ASP A 49 -6.46 -8.88 -13.74
C ASP A 49 -7.56 -8.21 -14.58
N SER A 50 -8.74 -8.84 -14.61
CA SER A 50 -9.88 -8.45 -15.46
C SER A 50 -10.88 -7.53 -14.75
N HIS A 51 -10.69 -7.27 -13.46
CA HIS A 51 -11.61 -6.51 -12.63
C HIS A 51 -10.91 -5.42 -11.81
N LEU A 52 -11.71 -4.48 -11.31
CA LEU A 52 -11.21 -3.41 -10.42
C LEU A 52 -10.67 -3.97 -9.10
N HIS A 53 -9.75 -3.23 -8.51
CA HIS A 53 -9.14 -3.57 -7.24
C HIS A 53 -8.86 -2.33 -6.39
N HIS A 54 -8.68 -2.55 -5.09
CA HIS A 54 -8.06 -1.56 -4.21
C HIS A 54 -7.39 -2.21 -2.99
N PHE A 55 -6.39 -1.52 -2.46
CA PHE A 55 -5.83 -1.79 -1.14
C PHE A 55 -6.50 -0.91 -0.10
N HIS A 56 -6.77 -1.50 1.05
CA HIS A 56 -7.27 -0.83 2.25
C HIS A 56 -6.21 -0.93 3.32
N LEU A 57 -5.71 0.21 3.75
CA LEU A 57 -4.77 0.27 4.85
C LEU A 57 -4.96 1.56 5.64
N LYS A 58 -4.30 1.63 6.78
CA LYS A 58 -4.22 2.87 7.53
C LYS A 58 -2.89 3.53 7.20
N GLU A 59 -2.92 4.83 6.95
CA GLU A 59 -1.69 5.58 6.87
C GLU A 59 -1.03 5.60 8.28
N PRO A 60 0.24 5.18 8.41
CA PRO A 60 0.90 5.00 9.72
C PRO A 60 0.99 6.24 10.63
N ALA A 61 1.12 7.44 10.06
CA ALA A 61 1.25 8.69 10.80
C ALA A 61 -0.12 9.30 11.16
N LEU A 62 -1.10 9.16 10.27
CA LEU A 62 -2.45 9.73 10.30
C LEU A 62 -3.48 8.84 10.99
N GLY A 63 -3.33 7.52 10.90
CA GLY A 63 -4.38 6.58 11.27
C GLY A 63 -5.64 6.67 10.40
N VAL A 64 -5.65 7.50 9.34
CA VAL A 64 -6.73 7.61 8.37
C VAL A 64 -6.74 6.38 7.47
N LYS A 65 -7.93 6.01 6.99
CA LYS A 65 -8.07 4.93 6.01
C LYS A 65 -7.63 5.46 4.64
N LEU A 66 -6.74 4.72 3.99
CA LEU A 66 -6.35 4.94 2.62
C LEU A 66 -6.99 3.86 1.74
N LEU A 67 -7.50 4.30 0.59
CA LEU A 67 -7.79 3.45 -0.54
C LEU A 67 -6.74 3.72 -1.62
N ILE A 68 -6.10 2.67 -2.10
CA ILE A 68 -5.05 2.76 -3.13
C ILE A 68 -5.39 1.78 -4.24
N GLY A 69 -5.45 2.24 -5.48
CA GLY A 69 -5.87 1.45 -6.64
C GLY A 69 -5.89 2.31 -7.89
N ILE A 70 -6.86 2.07 -8.77
CA ILE A 70 -7.10 2.92 -9.94
C ILE A 70 -8.04 4.06 -9.52
N PRO A 71 -7.64 5.34 -9.61
CA PRO A 71 -8.51 6.47 -9.29
C PRO A 71 -9.72 6.51 -10.23
N PHE A 72 -10.85 6.97 -9.71
CA PHE A 72 -12.06 7.23 -10.49
C PHE A 72 -12.64 8.60 -10.15
N GLU A 73 -13.42 9.16 -11.06
CA GLU A 73 -14.10 10.43 -10.84
C GLU A 73 -15.14 10.28 -9.73
N ARG A 74 -15.07 11.13 -8.71
CA ARG A 74 -16.02 11.13 -7.60
C ARG A 74 -17.35 11.73 -8.07
N GLU A 75 -18.45 11.02 -7.84
CA GLU A 75 -19.79 11.53 -8.15
C GLU A 75 -20.33 12.42 -7.01
N PHE A 76 -19.92 12.11 -5.77
CA PHE A 76 -20.33 12.81 -4.56
C PHE A 76 -19.13 13.24 -3.71
N GLU A 77 -19.31 14.29 -2.91
CA GLU A 77 -18.26 14.84 -2.04
C GLU A 77 -17.80 13.83 -0.97
N ASP A 78 -18.72 12.99 -0.50
CA ASP A 78 -18.47 11.93 0.48
C ASP A 78 -17.86 10.65 -0.14
N ASP A 79 -17.71 10.58 -1.46
CA ASP A 79 -17.11 9.41 -2.11
C ASP A 79 -15.64 9.29 -1.70
N PRO A 80 -15.18 8.06 -1.39
CA PRO A 80 -13.83 7.88 -0.90
C PRO A 80 -12.82 8.15 -2.01
N VAL A 81 -11.80 8.94 -1.69
CA VAL A 81 -10.67 9.19 -2.60
C VAL A 81 -9.84 7.91 -2.74
N VAL A 82 -9.64 7.47 -3.98
CA VAL A 82 -8.72 6.38 -4.32
C VAL A 82 -7.43 6.98 -4.85
N LEU A 83 -6.33 6.72 -4.16
CA LEU A 83 -5.01 7.17 -4.57
C LEU A 83 -4.43 6.24 -5.67
N PRO A 84 -3.69 6.78 -6.65
CA PRO A 84 -3.10 6.00 -7.72
C PRO A 84 -2.07 4.99 -7.19
N GLY A 85 -2.31 3.70 -7.45
CA GLY A 85 -1.45 2.62 -6.97
C GLY A 85 -0.04 2.60 -7.56
N TRP A 86 0.13 3.14 -8.77
CA TRP A 86 1.42 3.23 -9.46
C TRP A 86 2.33 4.34 -8.91
N ASP A 87 1.83 5.25 -8.08
CA ASP A 87 2.62 6.35 -7.53
C ASP A 87 3.10 6.10 -6.09
N ILE A 88 2.57 5.08 -5.43
CA ILE A 88 2.79 4.87 -3.99
C ILE A 88 3.67 3.65 -3.76
N PRO A 89 4.91 3.81 -3.26
CA PRO A 89 5.76 2.69 -2.86
C PRO A 89 5.13 1.89 -1.71
N VAL A 90 5.12 0.56 -1.81
CA VAL A 90 4.61 -0.31 -0.73
C VAL A 90 5.36 -0.09 0.57
N ALA A 91 6.69 0.05 0.48
CA ALA A 91 7.57 0.27 1.63
C ALA A 91 7.29 1.58 2.39
N ARG A 92 6.59 2.54 1.76
CA ARG A 92 6.19 3.80 2.40
C ARG A 92 5.12 3.58 3.46
N LEU A 93 4.21 2.62 3.24
CA LEU A 93 3.04 2.43 4.09
C LEU A 93 3.06 1.12 4.87
N LEU A 94 3.66 0.06 4.31
CA LEU A 94 3.81 -1.23 4.99
C LEU A 94 5.20 -1.35 5.60
N THR A 95 5.26 -1.17 6.92
CA THR A 95 6.50 -1.20 7.72
C THR A 95 6.47 -2.33 8.74
N LEU A 96 7.58 -2.57 9.45
CA LEU A 96 7.59 -3.52 10.57
C LEU A 96 6.81 -3.03 11.79
N VAL A 97 6.29 -1.80 11.79
CA VAL A 97 5.33 -1.32 12.80
C VAL A 97 3.91 -1.53 12.27
N ASP A 98 3.68 -1.12 11.02
CA ASP A 98 2.38 -1.13 10.34
C ASP A 98 2.39 -2.19 9.23
N ARG A 99 2.21 -3.45 9.62
CA ARG A 99 2.49 -4.61 8.75
C ARG A 99 1.32 -5.06 7.89
N SER A 100 0.13 -4.51 8.08
CA SER A 100 -1.10 -5.13 7.58
C SER A 100 -1.89 -4.24 6.64
N ALA A 101 -2.37 -4.83 5.55
CA ALA A 101 -3.33 -4.25 4.63
C ALA A 101 -4.42 -5.28 4.30
N LYS A 102 -5.52 -4.81 3.71
CA LYS A 102 -6.44 -5.66 2.96
C LYS A 102 -6.36 -5.30 1.48
N TYR A 103 -6.70 -6.25 0.63
CA TYR A 103 -6.77 -6.05 -0.82
C TYR A 103 -8.08 -6.67 -1.29
N ASN A 104 -8.90 -5.87 -1.97
CA ASN A 104 -10.10 -6.34 -2.63
C ASN A 104 -9.83 -6.40 -4.12
N TYR A 105 -10.24 -7.50 -4.74
CA TYR A 105 -10.21 -7.70 -6.19
C TYR A 105 -11.59 -8.17 -6.64
N ASP A 106 -12.02 -7.65 -7.78
CA ASP A 106 -13.36 -7.84 -8.31
C ASP A 106 -14.46 -7.34 -7.36
N PHE A 107 -14.97 -6.14 -7.61
CA PHE A 107 -16.03 -5.55 -6.78
C PHE A 107 -17.40 -6.23 -6.98
N GLY A 108 -17.54 -7.10 -7.99
CA GLY A 108 -18.71 -7.96 -8.16
C GLY A 108 -18.65 -9.17 -7.22
N ASP A 109 -17.59 -9.95 -7.33
CA ASP A 109 -17.39 -11.18 -6.53
C ASP A 109 -16.83 -10.93 -5.11
N ASP A 110 -16.29 -9.74 -4.86
CA ASP A 110 -15.81 -9.22 -3.58
C ASP A 110 -14.69 -10.07 -2.93
N TRP A 111 -13.62 -10.35 -3.69
CA TRP A 111 -12.50 -11.17 -3.22
C TRP A 111 -11.55 -10.43 -2.28
N TRP A 112 -11.84 -10.52 -0.98
CA TRP A 112 -11.00 -9.94 0.06
C TRP A 112 -9.78 -10.77 0.43
N HIS A 113 -8.63 -10.11 0.52
CA HIS A 113 -7.37 -10.68 0.98
C HIS A 113 -6.88 -9.97 2.23
N SER A 114 -6.35 -10.75 3.17
CA SER A 114 -5.50 -10.24 4.25
C SER A 114 -4.04 -10.27 3.82
N ILE A 115 -3.37 -9.13 3.88
CA ILE A 115 -1.96 -8.98 3.58
C ILE A 115 -1.19 -8.69 4.87
N THR A 116 -0.06 -9.36 5.05
CA THR A 116 0.84 -9.13 6.19
C THR A 116 2.30 -9.14 5.76
N LEU A 117 3.02 -8.05 6.01
CA LEU A 117 4.48 -7.97 5.93
C LEU A 117 5.08 -8.83 7.05
N GLU A 118 5.68 -9.95 6.69
CA GLU A 118 6.32 -10.85 7.65
C GLU A 118 7.72 -10.37 8.03
N CYS A 119 8.50 -9.90 7.04
CA CYS A 119 9.86 -9.40 7.25
C CYS A 119 10.39 -8.59 6.06
N ILE A 120 11.45 -7.83 6.33
CA ILE A 120 12.29 -7.15 5.33
C ILE A 120 13.65 -7.84 5.36
N LYS A 121 14.21 -8.19 4.21
CA LYS A 121 15.49 -8.91 4.10
C LYS A 121 16.39 -8.24 3.06
N PRO A 122 17.72 -8.37 3.18
CA PRO A 122 18.62 -8.02 2.09
C PRO A 122 18.28 -8.82 0.84
N ARG A 123 18.38 -8.16 -0.32
CA ARG A 123 18.26 -8.81 -1.62
C ARG A 123 19.32 -9.91 -1.74
N THR A 124 18.92 -11.09 -2.21
CA THR A 124 19.86 -12.14 -2.59
C THR A 124 20.31 -11.93 -4.04
N GLU A 125 21.62 -11.92 -4.27
CA GLU A 125 22.17 -11.80 -5.63
C GLU A 125 21.70 -12.95 -6.52
N LYS A 126 21.50 -12.68 -7.82
CA LYS A 126 21.10 -13.64 -8.86
C LYS A 126 19.70 -14.25 -8.72
N ILE A 127 18.91 -13.80 -7.74
CA ILE A 127 17.47 -14.05 -7.73
C ILE A 127 16.78 -12.90 -8.46
N GLU A 128 15.95 -13.27 -9.44
CA GLU A 128 14.99 -12.35 -10.06
C GLU A 128 13.73 -12.33 -9.20
N TYR A 129 13.29 -11.12 -8.88
CA TYR A 129 12.11 -10.88 -8.05
C TYR A 129 11.03 -10.24 -8.93
N PRO A 130 9.75 -10.47 -8.64
CA PRO A 130 9.22 -11.12 -7.44
C PRO A 130 9.26 -12.65 -7.51
N ILE A 131 9.13 -13.32 -6.35
CA ILE A 131 9.04 -14.79 -6.28
C ILE A 131 7.96 -15.25 -5.30
N CYS A 132 7.33 -16.39 -5.60
CA CYS A 132 6.51 -17.12 -4.65
C CYS A 132 7.36 -18.16 -3.92
N THR A 133 7.42 -18.08 -2.59
CA THR A 133 8.26 -18.96 -1.76
C THR A 133 7.49 -20.14 -1.20
N ALA A 134 6.18 -19.98 -0.98
CA ALA A 134 5.28 -21.00 -0.47
C ALA A 134 3.82 -20.60 -0.70
N GLY A 135 2.91 -21.56 -0.59
CA GLY A 135 1.47 -21.34 -0.68
C GLY A 135 0.71 -22.64 -0.43
N ARG A 136 -0.60 -22.58 -0.52
CA ARG A 136 -1.46 -23.76 -0.42
C ARG A 136 -2.77 -23.52 -1.17
N ARG A 137 -3.29 -24.60 -1.77
CA ARG A 137 -4.56 -24.69 -2.52
C ARG A 137 -4.59 -23.83 -3.78
N ALA A 138 -5.37 -24.26 -4.77
CA ALA A 138 -5.65 -23.44 -5.93
C ALA A 138 -6.51 -22.25 -5.50
N CYS A 139 -6.39 -21.11 -6.19
CA CYS A 139 -7.32 -20.01 -5.98
C CYS A 139 -8.65 -20.30 -6.69
N PRO A 140 -9.74 -19.64 -6.27
CA PRO A 140 -10.99 -19.67 -7.01
C PRO A 140 -10.74 -19.20 -8.45
N PRO A 141 -11.35 -19.85 -9.45
CA PRO A 141 -11.35 -19.33 -10.81
C PRO A 141 -11.97 -17.93 -10.89
N GLU A 142 -11.60 -17.16 -11.91
CA GLU A 142 -12.28 -15.90 -12.25
C GLU A 142 -13.79 -16.13 -12.46
N ASP A 143 -14.59 -15.11 -12.14
CA ASP A 143 -16.05 -15.07 -12.33
C ASP A 143 -16.82 -16.26 -11.73
N CYS A 144 -16.31 -16.90 -10.67
CA CYS A 144 -17.00 -18.03 -10.04
C CYS A 144 -18.11 -17.63 -9.06
N GLY A 145 -18.39 -16.32 -8.88
CA GLY A 145 -19.51 -15.82 -8.08
C GLY A 145 -19.15 -15.61 -6.61
N GLY A 146 -17.92 -15.16 -6.34
CA GLY A 146 -17.44 -14.88 -5.00
C GLY A 146 -17.35 -16.12 -4.11
N VAL A 147 -17.20 -15.91 -2.80
CA VAL A 147 -17.08 -17.01 -1.82
C VAL A 147 -18.25 -18.01 -1.93
N PRO A 148 -19.54 -17.59 -2.01
CA PRO A 148 -20.65 -18.54 -2.11
C PRO A 148 -20.63 -19.35 -3.41
N GLY A 149 -20.30 -18.72 -4.54
CA GLY A 149 -20.21 -19.41 -5.82
C GLY A 149 -19.06 -20.41 -5.86
N TYR A 150 -17.92 -20.07 -5.27
CA TYR A 150 -16.81 -21.02 -5.10
C TYR A 150 -17.15 -22.19 -4.18
N GLU A 151 -17.88 -21.97 -3.08
CA GLU A 151 -18.32 -23.05 -2.19
C GLU A 151 -19.27 -24.03 -2.91
N LEU A 152 -20.23 -23.50 -3.69
CA LEU A 152 -21.12 -24.30 -4.53
C LEU A 152 -20.33 -25.10 -5.58
N LEU A 153 -19.37 -24.45 -6.24
CA LEU A 153 -18.48 -25.12 -7.18
C LEU A 153 -17.75 -26.29 -6.52
N LEU A 154 -17.17 -26.09 -5.33
CA LEU A 154 -16.46 -27.14 -4.60
C LEU A 154 -17.36 -28.32 -4.24
N GLU A 155 -18.59 -28.03 -3.78
CA GLU A 155 -19.60 -29.05 -3.50
C GLU A 155 -19.91 -29.84 -4.77
N ALA A 156 -20.26 -29.15 -5.86
CA ALA A 156 -20.65 -29.75 -7.11
C ALA A 156 -19.55 -30.62 -7.72
N ILE A 157 -18.29 -30.17 -7.77
CA ILE A 157 -17.20 -30.97 -8.35
C ILE A 157 -16.79 -32.18 -7.50
N SER A 158 -17.18 -32.20 -6.22
CA SER A 158 -16.88 -33.28 -5.28
C SER A 158 -17.91 -34.42 -5.31
N ASP A 159 -19.14 -34.14 -5.72
CA ASP A 159 -20.21 -35.13 -5.90
C ASP A 159 -20.57 -35.32 -7.38
N PRO A 160 -20.19 -36.46 -8.00
CA PRO A 160 -20.57 -36.78 -9.38
C PRO A 160 -22.08 -36.82 -9.66
N ASN A 161 -22.93 -36.86 -8.63
CA ASN A 161 -24.39 -36.83 -8.78
C ASN A 161 -25.01 -35.44 -8.57
N HIS A 162 -24.20 -34.43 -8.22
CA HIS A 162 -24.70 -33.07 -8.10
C HIS A 162 -25.23 -32.57 -9.45
N GLU A 163 -26.35 -31.85 -9.43
CA GLU A 163 -27.03 -31.42 -10.66
C GLU A 163 -26.15 -30.53 -11.56
N GLU A 164 -25.24 -29.76 -10.95
CA GLU A 164 -24.29 -28.89 -11.65
C GLU A 164 -22.90 -29.52 -11.90
N HIS A 165 -22.67 -30.79 -11.54
CA HIS A 165 -21.34 -31.42 -11.62
C HIS A 165 -20.72 -31.33 -13.03
N GLU A 166 -21.45 -31.80 -14.03
CA GLU A 166 -20.98 -31.81 -15.42
C GLU A 166 -20.78 -30.40 -15.99
N SER A 167 -21.62 -29.44 -15.56
CA SER A 167 -21.51 -28.04 -15.98
C SER A 167 -20.20 -27.44 -15.48
N PHE A 168 -19.93 -27.55 -14.17
CA PHE A 168 -18.68 -27.03 -13.60
C PHE A 168 -17.44 -27.74 -14.11
N ARG A 169 -17.47 -29.07 -14.29
CA ARG A 169 -16.35 -29.81 -14.88
C ARG A 169 -16.03 -29.37 -16.31
N THR A 170 -17.06 -29.09 -17.10
CA THR A 170 -16.89 -28.56 -18.45
C THR A 170 -16.29 -27.16 -18.43
N TRP A 171 -16.75 -26.30 -17.53
CA TRP A 171 -16.28 -24.92 -17.41
C TRP A 171 -14.82 -24.83 -16.91
N LEU A 172 -14.46 -25.57 -15.87
CA LEU A 172 -13.12 -25.57 -15.27
C LEU A 172 -12.07 -26.27 -16.13
N GLY A 173 -12.51 -27.19 -16.98
CA GLY A 173 -11.65 -28.20 -17.58
C GLY A 173 -11.21 -29.27 -16.58
N GLU A 174 -10.72 -30.40 -17.11
CA GLU A 174 -10.43 -31.59 -16.30
C GLU A 174 -9.23 -31.44 -15.33
N SER A 175 -8.47 -30.36 -15.42
CA SER A 175 -7.19 -30.20 -14.70
C SER A 175 -7.28 -29.42 -13.40
N TYR A 176 -8.42 -28.78 -13.10
CA TYR A 176 -8.57 -28.00 -11.87
C TYR A 176 -8.69 -28.93 -10.64
N ASP A 177 -7.78 -28.74 -9.69
CA ASP A 177 -7.79 -29.39 -8.39
C ASP A 177 -7.69 -28.31 -7.30
N PRO A 178 -8.75 -28.11 -6.48
CA PRO A 178 -8.80 -27.03 -5.49
C PRO A 178 -7.74 -27.16 -4.39
N ASP A 179 -7.19 -28.36 -4.16
CA ASP A 179 -6.19 -28.58 -3.11
C ASP A 179 -4.75 -28.53 -3.64
N LYS A 180 -4.57 -28.48 -4.96
CA LYS A 180 -3.25 -28.44 -5.59
C LYS A 180 -2.70 -27.02 -5.65
N PHE A 181 -1.43 -26.88 -5.27
CA PHE A 181 -0.67 -25.65 -5.44
C PHE A 181 0.77 -26.00 -5.79
N ASP A 182 1.30 -25.37 -6.83
CA ASP A 182 2.69 -25.47 -7.27
C ASP A 182 3.24 -24.05 -7.38
N LYS A 183 4.30 -23.74 -6.62
CA LYS A 183 4.88 -22.38 -6.65
C LYS A 183 5.82 -22.22 -7.84
N GLU A 184 6.39 -23.32 -8.33
CA GLU A 184 7.32 -23.34 -9.46
C GLU A 184 6.60 -23.07 -10.79
N SER A 185 5.27 -23.20 -10.84
CA SER A 185 4.46 -22.85 -12.01
C SER A 185 4.07 -21.37 -12.08
N ILE A 186 4.34 -20.57 -11.06
CA ILE A 186 4.00 -19.14 -11.06
C ILE A 186 4.99 -18.38 -11.93
N VAL A 187 4.47 -17.68 -12.93
CA VAL A 187 5.20 -16.71 -13.73
C VAL A 187 4.72 -15.33 -13.30
N PHE A 188 5.67 -14.43 -13.02
CA PHE A 188 5.36 -13.05 -12.69
C PHE A 188 5.56 -12.17 -13.92
N ASP A 189 4.53 -11.40 -14.26
CA ASP A 189 4.55 -10.51 -15.41
C ASP A 189 5.29 -9.19 -15.07
N ASP A 190 5.74 -8.48 -16.09
CA ASP A 190 6.31 -7.15 -15.93
C ASP A 190 5.17 -6.15 -15.60
N PRO A 191 5.21 -5.48 -14.42
CA PRO A 191 4.15 -4.54 -14.05
C PRO A 191 3.99 -3.35 -15.00
N PHE A 192 5.07 -2.92 -15.65
CA PHE A 192 5.04 -1.83 -16.62
C PHE A 192 4.33 -2.26 -17.90
N GLU A 193 4.61 -3.46 -18.41
CA GLU A 193 3.89 -4.00 -19.58
C GLU A 193 2.38 -4.16 -19.28
N ARG A 194 2.03 -4.63 -18.07
CA ARG A 194 0.62 -4.67 -17.64
C ARG A 194 -0.02 -3.29 -17.53
N TRP A 195 0.72 -2.31 -17.02
CA TRP A 195 0.25 -0.93 -16.95
C TRP A 195 -0.04 -0.39 -18.35
N GLU A 196 0.89 -0.57 -19.29
CA GLU A 196 0.68 -0.15 -20.68
C GLU A 196 -0.56 -0.83 -21.27
N LEU A 197 -0.76 -2.13 -21.07
CA LEU A 197 -1.95 -2.82 -21.56
C LEU A 197 -3.25 -2.28 -20.96
N ALA A 198 -3.25 -1.95 -19.66
CA ALA A 198 -4.42 -1.45 -18.95
C ALA A 198 -4.81 -0.02 -19.38
N PHE A 199 -3.82 0.84 -19.68
CA PHE A 199 -4.05 2.28 -19.89
C PHE A 199 -3.76 2.77 -21.31
N ALA A 200 -3.15 1.99 -22.20
CA ALA A 200 -2.79 2.43 -23.56
C ALA A 200 -4.00 2.67 -24.50
N ALA A 201 -5.21 2.25 -24.11
CA ALA A 201 -6.42 2.49 -24.89
C ALA A 201 -7.16 3.79 -24.49
N ASP A 202 -6.70 4.48 -23.44
CA ASP A 202 -7.37 5.66 -22.91
C ASP A 202 -6.59 6.92 -23.28
N GLU A 203 -7.05 7.62 -24.33
CA GLU A 203 -6.42 8.84 -24.85
C GLU A 203 -6.29 9.97 -23.80
N ASN A 204 -7.04 9.90 -22.69
CA ASN A 204 -6.96 10.86 -21.58
C ASN A 204 -5.75 10.63 -20.64
N PHE A 205 -5.16 9.43 -20.60
CA PHE A 205 -3.95 9.16 -19.79
C PHE A 205 -2.65 9.46 -20.54
N ALA A 206 -2.73 9.77 -21.84
CA ALA A 206 -1.59 10.07 -22.69
C ALA A 206 -1.13 11.56 -22.62
N GLU A 207 -1.88 12.45 -21.97
CA GLU A 207 -1.62 13.91 -22.00
C GLU A 207 -0.92 14.50 -20.78
N GLU A 208 -0.65 13.75 -19.71
CA GLU A 208 0.25 14.21 -18.64
C GLU A 208 1.52 13.36 -18.62
N ASP A 209 2.68 14.02 -18.64
CA ASP A 209 4.03 13.45 -18.54
C ASP A 209 4.21 12.62 -17.24
N VAL A 210 3.58 11.44 -17.15
CA VAL A 210 3.83 10.46 -16.11
C VAL A 210 5.11 9.71 -16.47
N THR A 211 6.23 10.38 -16.24
CA THR A 211 7.51 9.67 -16.14
C THR A 211 7.55 8.96 -14.78
N PRO A 212 8.06 7.70 -14.68
CA PRO A 212 8.16 6.94 -13.43
C PRO A 212 9.08 7.53 -12.34
N ASN A 213 9.37 8.83 -12.38
CA ASN A 213 10.33 9.52 -11.53
C ASN A 213 9.88 10.94 -11.13
N SER A 214 8.66 11.37 -11.45
CA SER A 214 8.09 12.55 -10.81
C SER A 214 7.77 12.21 -9.35
N LYS A 215 8.29 12.99 -8.40
CA LYS A 215 7.85 12.92 -7.00
C LYS A 215 6.41 13.43 -6.94
N ILE A 216 5.43 12.56 -7.17
CA ILE A 216 4.01 12.93 -7.14
C ILE A 216 3.57 13.09 -5.68
N ARG A 217 2.98 14.25 -5.40
CA ARG A 217 2.51 14.69 -4.08
C ARG A 217 1.03 14.31 -3.92
N ILE A 218 0.62 13.85 -2.74
CA ILE A 218 -0.78 13.53 -2.42
C ILE A 218 -1.57 14.84 -2.35
N ARG A 219 -2.57 15.00 -3.23
CA ARG A 219 -3.46 16.17 -3.19
C ARG A 219 -4.35 16.13 -1.96
N ILE A 220 -4.36 17.23 -1.20
CA ILE A 220 -5.24 17.46 -0.04
C ILE A 220 -5.94 18.80 -0.19
N GLY A 221 -7.05 19.02 0.53
CA GLY A 221 -7.65 20.35 0.59
C GLY A 221 -6.77 21.37 1.34
N GLU A 222 -6.92 22.66 1.04
CA GLU A 222 -6.16 23.75 1.70
C GLU A 222 -6.31 23.73 3.24
N ASP A 223 -7.52 23.42 3.74
CA ASP A 223 -7.83 23.30 5.17
C ASP A 223 -7.62 21.88 5.72
N GLU A 224 -7.20 20.92 4.89
CA GLU A 224 -6.99 19.55 5.31
C GLU A 224 -5.69 19.43 6.11
N THR A 225 -5.76 18.74 7.24
CA THR A 225 -4.63 18.64 8.16
C THR A 225 -3.92 17.30 8.03
N ILE A 226 -2.59 17.34 8.05
CA ILE A 226 -1.71 16.19 8.10
C ILE A 226 -0.92 16.16 9.42
N PRO A 227 -0.56 14.96 9.90
CA PRO A 227 -0.03 14.77 11.23
C PRO A 227 1.48 14.90 11.21
N LEU A 228 1.98 15.74 12.10
CA LEU A 228 3.38 15.71 12.44
C LEU A 228 3.56 14.82 13.67
N ARG A 229 4.24 13.69 13.50
CA ARG A 229 4.65 12.82 14.61
C ARG A 229 6.04 13.21 15.09
N ILE A 230 6.16 13.46 16.39
CA ILE A 230 7.44 13.77 17.05
C ILE A 230 7.64 12.85 18.25
N ASN A 231 8.88 12.46 18.53
CA ASN A 231 9.18 11.65 19.71
C ASN A 231 9.23 12.52 20.98
N LYS A 232 9.25 11.88 22.15
CA LYS A 232 9.32 12.58 23.44
C LYS A 232 10.46 13.58 23.56
N LEU A 233 11.63 13.26 22.99
CA LEU A 233 12.80 14.13 23.07
C LEU A 233 12.59 15.42 22.28
N ASP A 234 12.03 15.30 21.07
CA ASP A 234 11.67 16.46 20.23
C ASP A 234 10.60 17.31 20.91
N TYR A 235 9.56 16.66 21.46
CA TYR A 235 8.50 17.35 22.19
C TYR A 235 9.04 18.17 23.38
N THR A 236 9.87 17.55 24.24
CA THR A 236 10.50 18.25 25.38
C THR A 236 11.43 19.38 24.93
N LEU A 237 12.08 19.22 23.77
CA LEU A 237 12.96 20.24 23.22
C LEU A 237 12.16 21.45 22.76
N LEU A 238 11.11 21.24 21.96
CA LEU A 238 10.21 22.27 21.47
C LEU A 238 9.55 23.05 22.61
N GLU A 239 9.14 22.35 23.67
CA GLU A 239 8.58 22.96 24.89
C GLU A 239 9.59 23.89 25.57
N LYS A 240 10.84 23.42 25.76
CA LYS A 240 11.88 24.17 26.45
C LYS A 240 12.31 25.42 25.70
N LEU A 241 12.36 25.34 24.38
CA LEU A 241 12.75 26.45 23.51
C LEU A 241 11.60 27.42 23.28
N ASN A 242 10.36 27.04 23.63
CA ASN A 242 9.15 27.77 23.28
C ASN A 242 9.13 28.12 21.78
N LEU A 243 9.47 27.11 20.96
CA LEU A 243 9.85 27.33 19.57
C LEU A 243 8.65 27.61 18.65
N PHE A 244 7.50 27.03 18.98
CA PHE A 244 6.27 27.21 18.23
C PHE A 244 5.30 28.11 18.97
N ASP A 245 4.39 28.74 18.22
CA ASP A 245 3.24 29.39 18.82
C ASP A 245 2.49 28.41 19.74
N PRO A 246 1.96 28.88 20.88
CA PRO A 246 1.25 28.04 21.83
C PRO A 246 0.11 27.23 21.18
N GLU A 247 -0.56 27.81 20.19
CA GLU A 247 -1.63 27.15 19.44
C GLU A 247 -1.14 25.92 18.67
N TYR A 248 0.07 25.92 18.12
CA TYR A 248 0.65 24.75 17.47
C TYR A 248 1.10 23.72 18.49
N PHE A 249 1.73 24.16 19.58
CA PHE A 249 2.23 23.25 20.60
C PHE A 249 1.09 22.49 21.30
N GLU A 250 -0.04 23.16 21.58
CA GLU A 250 -1.22 22.55 22.21
C GLU A 250 -1.90 21.48 21.36
N ARG A 251 -1.72 21.49 20.03
CA ARG A 251 -2.27 20.47 19.11
C ARG A 251 -1.57 19.12 19.26
N PHE A 252 -0.33 19.08 19.72
CA PHE A 252 0.37 17.81 19.95
C PHE A 252 -0.24 17.05 21.15
N LYS A 253 -0.76 15.85 20.89
CA LYS A 253 -1.30 14.94 21.89
C LYS A 253 -0.45 13.67 22.02
N PRO A 254 -0.37 13.05 23.22
CA PRO A 254 0.33 11.78 23.39
C PRO A 254 -0.31 10.67 22.56
N LEU A 255 0.50 9.89 21.85
CA LEU A 255 0.03 8.75 21.06
C LEU A 255 -0.15 7.51 21.97
N PRO A 256 -1.36 6.91 22.07
CA PRO A 256 -1.60 5.77 22.96
C PRO A 256 -0.66 4.59 22.66
N GLY A 257 -0.03 4.04 23.70
CA GLY A 257 0.90 2.90 23.57
C GLY A 257 2.28 3.26 23.02
N SER A 258 2.59 4.54 22.84
CA SER A 258 3.88 5.04 22.36
C SER A 258 4.44 6.13 23.29
N SER A 259 5.74 6.41 23.20
CA SER A 259 6.36 7.59 23.81
C SER A 259 6.19 8.86 22.97
N ASP A 260 5.54 8.76 21.82
CA ASP A 260 5.50 9.81 20.82
C ASP A 260 4.28 10.71 20.97
N PHE A 261 4.33 11.86 20.31
CA PHE A 261 3.28 12.85 20.24
C PHE A 261 2.89 13.07 18.77
N VAL A 262 1.62 13.38 18.55
CA VAL A 262 1.07 13.66 17.22
C VAL A 262 0.19 14.90 17.29
N GLY A 263 0.37 15.83 16.34
CA GLY A 263 -0.49 16.99 16.15
C GLY A 263 -0.92 17.07 14.69
N GLN A 264 -2.07 17.70 14.41
CA GLN A 264 -2.63 17.86 13.07
C GLN A 264 -2.42 19.31 12.59
N PHE A 265 -1.88 19.46 11.38
CA PHE A 265 -1.39 20.72 10.82
C PHE A 265 -1.68 20.80 9.33
N THR A 266 -2.10 21.96 8.81
CA THR A 266 -2.17 22.17 7.35
C THR A 266 -0.76 22.24 6.74
N LEU A 267 -0.63 22.25 5.40
CA LEU A 267 0.67 22.49 4.76
C LEU A 267 1.25 23.86 5.14
N TYR A 268 0.40 24.88 5.21
CA TYR A 268 0.80 26.21 5.70
C TYR A 268 1.34 26.19 7.14
N ASP A 269 0.65 25.50 8.05
CA ASP A 269 1.13 25.37 9.44
C ASP A 269 2.51 24.70 9.48
N LEU A 270 2.73 23.67 8.64
CA LEU A 270 4.01 22.96 8.58
C LEU A 270 5.13 23.80 7.97
N GLU A 271 4.84 24.63 6.97
CA GLU A 271 5.77 25.62 6.43
C GLU A 271 6.21 26.61 7.51
N ASP A 272 5.27 27.15 8.29
CA ASP A 272 5.58 28.09 9.37
C ASP A 272 6.41 27.42 10.48
N MET A 273 6.01 26.22 10.90
CA MET A 273 6.76 25.40 11.85
C MET A 273 8.18 25.09 11.36
N GLN A 274 8.34 24.75 10.08
CA GLN A 274 9.64 24.52 9.46
C GLN A 274 10.50 25.79 9.51
N GLY A 275 9.89 26.97 9.30
CA GLY A 275 10.52 28.27 9.46
C GLY A 275 11.09 28.51 10.85
N TYR A 276 10.31 28.25 11.91
CA TYR A 276 10.80 28.37 13.30
C TYR A 276 11.97 27.42 13.58
N VAL A 277 11.87 26.16 13.15
CA VAL A 277 12.95 25.16 13.34
C VAL A 277 14.23 25.58 12.62
N ALA A 278 14.12 26.07 11.38
CA ALA A 278 15.26 26.55 10.62
C ALA A 278 15.90 27.78 11.28
N ALA A 279 15.10 28.73 11.77
CA ALA A 279 15.59 29.91 12.45
C ALA A 279 16.39 29.53 13.70
N GLU A 280 15.85 28.70 14.58
CA GLU A 280 16.54 28.30 15.81
C GLU A 280 17.80 27.46 15.53
N SER A 281 17.74 26.56 14.55
CA SER A 281 18.90 25.74 14.14
C SER A 281 20.07 26.61 13.65
N ASN A 282 19.78 27.66 12.88
CA ASN A 282 20.82 28.54 12.31
C ASN A 282 21.43 29.52 13.33
N HIS A 283 20.77 29.77 14.46
CA HIS A 283 21.21 30.74 15.47
C HIS A 283 21.81 30.11 16.73
N THR A 284 21.79 28.78 16.85
CA THR A 284 22.37 28.10 18.01
C THR A 284 23.85 27.79 17.83
N ASP A 285 24.65 28.03 18.88
CA ASP A 285 26.04 27.59 18.97
C ASP A 285 26.16 26.15 19.53
N ASP A 286 25.04 25.53 19.95
CA ASP A 286 25.02 24.16 20.44
C ASP A 286 24.88 23.17 19.28
N ARG A 287 25.99 22.51 18.95
CA ARG A 287 26.07 21.52 17.87
C ARG A 287 25.11 20.34 18.01
N TRP A 288 24.78 19.93 19.24
CA TRP A 288 23.82 18.85 19.45
C TRP A 288 22.40 19.35 19.13
N LEU A 289 22.11 20.59 19.53
CA LEU A 289 20.82 21.23 19.26
C LEU A 289 20.61 21.46 17.77
N GLU A 290 21.60 22.04 17.09
CA GLU A 290 21.64 22.24 15.63
C GLU A 290 21.33 20.93 14.89
N MET A 291 22.10 19.87 15.15
CA MET A 291 21.90 18.56 14.52
C MET A 291 20.48 18.01 14.75
N ARG A 292 19.90 18.24 15.93
CA ARG A 292 18.58 17.74 16.27
C ARG A 292 17.47 18.52 15.58
N LEU A 293 17.58 19.84 15.53
CA LEU A 293 16.64 20.71 14.83
C LEU A 293 16.70 20.49 13.32
N SER A 294 17.89 20.31 12.73
CA SER A 294 18.04 19.91 11.32
C SER A 294 17.33 18.58 11.03
N SER A 295 17.47 17.58 11.90
CA SER A 295 16.74 16.31 11.74
C SER A 295 15.22 16.43 11.89
N LEU A 296 14.72 17.42 12.66
CA LEU A 296 13.28 17.73 12.71
C LEU A 296 12.85 18.47 11.44
N PHE A 297 13.63 19.43 10.96
CA PHE A 297 13.41 20.15 9.71
C PHE A 297 13.29 19.18 8.53
N ASP A 298 14.23 18.24 8.39
CA ASP A 298 14.24 17.25 7.32
C ASP A 298 12.97 16.38 7.36
N ARG A 299 12.51 15.98 8.56
CA ARG A 299 11.27 15.20 8.70
C ARG A 299 10.02 15.99 8.33
N ILE A 300 9.96 17.28 8.66
CA ILE A 300 8.87 18.16 8.25
C ILE A 300 8.92 18.36 6.73
N SER A 301 10.11 18.57 6.16
CA SER A 301 10.33 18.68 4.72
C SER A 301 9.89 17.43 3.98
N ASP A 302 10.33 16.25 4.44
CA ASP A 302 9.93 14.96 3.90
C ASP A 302 8.42 14.72 4.03
N LEU A 303 7.79 15.26 5.07
CA LEU A 303 6.33 15.19 5.23
C LEU A 303 5.63 16.12 4.24
N MET A 304 6.06 17.37 4.09
CA MET A 304 5.47 18.30 3.13
C MET A 304 5.70 17.86 1.68
N ASP A 305 6.87 17.31 1.36
CA ASP A 305 7.20 16.76 0.04
C ASP A 305 6.29 15.60 -0.39
N ARG A 306 5.50 15.07 0.54
CA ARG A 306 4.52 14.01 0.28
C ARG A 306 3.14 14.52 -0.10
N TYR A 307 2.84 15.81 0.07
CA TYR A 307 1.50 16.38 -0.13
C TYR A 307 1.55 17.68 -0.93
N ASP A 308 0.44 18.00 -1.58
CA ASP A 308 0.22 19.20 -2.39
C ASP A 308 -1.20 19.68 -2.10
N ASP A 309 -1.40 20.96 -1.81
CA ASP A 309 -2.71 21.56 -1.57
C ASP A 309 -3.30 22.22 -2.83
N GLY A 310 -2.59 22.15 -3.96
CA GLY A 310 -3.06 22.63 -5.26
C GLY A 310 -2.96 24.14 -5.47
N ASN A 311 -2.17 24.85 -4.64
CA ASN A 311 -1.82 26.27 -4.80
C ASN A 311 -0.56 26.49 -5.64
#